data_AF-A0A383C0V6-F1
#
_entry.id   AF-A0A383C0V6-F1
#
_cell.length_a   1.000
_cell.length_b   1.000
_cell.length_c   1.000
_cell.angle_alpha   90.00
_cell.angle_beta   90.00
_cell.angle_gamma   90.00
#
_symmetry.space_group_name_H-M   'P 1'
#
loop_
_entity.id
_entity.type
_entity.pdbx_description
1 polymer ?
#
loop_
_entity_poly.entity_id
_entity_poly.type
_entity_poly.pdbx_seq_one_letter_code
_entity_poly.pdbx_strand_id
1 'polypeptide(L)'
;CLGEFLKLHFHEKLPKLSKPVHIIHAGSSIQYISDWKGLLKEFANYQPKILILEDLLAGEIPTFITTQNFYGKKVRSRFLNINELIEEVQALGFELTYRSRCTQNFLSKKGGALPMKNFSSQYQLRYGAHLMFRRVES
;
A
#
# COMPACT_ATOMS: atom_id res chain seq x y z
N CYS A 1 0.30 -5.70 28.62
CA CYS A 1 0.92 -4.41 28.98
C CYS A 1 0.58 -3.38 27.92
N LEU A 2 -0.44 -2.53 28.15
CA LEU A 2 -0.76 -1.37 27.28
C LEU A 2 -0.27 -0.04 27.88
N GLY A 3 0.33 -0.07 29.07
CA GLY A 3 0.73 1.12 29.84
C GLY A 3 1.89 1.93 29.23
N GLU A 4 2.57 1.42 28.20
CA GLU A 4 3.76 2.05 27.61
C GLU A 4 3.46 2.88 26.35
N PHE A 5 2.23 2.84 25.82
CA PHE A 5 1.85 3.54 24.58
C PHE A 5 0.80 4.63 24.83
N LEU A 6 1.09 5.55 25.76
CA LEU A 6 0.17 6.63 26.17
C LEU A 6 -0.27 7.56 25.03
N LYS A 7 0.40 7.52 23.87
CA LYS A 7 0.11 8.32 22.67
C LYS A 7 -0.40 7.49 21.49
N LEU A 8 -0.70 6.20 21.70
CA LEU A 8 -1.28 5.35 20.69
C LEU A 8 -2.81 5.45 20.74
N HIS A 9 -3.39 5.82 19.60
CA HIS A 9 -4.83 5.95 19.46
C HIS A 9 -5.30 4.99 18.37
N PHE A 10 -6.36 4.24 18.66
CA PHE A 10 -7.02 3.37 17.70
C PHE A 10 -8.31 4.02 17.24
N HIS A 11 -8.53 4.00 15.94
CA HIS A 11 -9.72 4.57 15.32
C HIS A 11 -10.31 3.58 14.33
N GLU A 12 -11.64 3.52 14.26
CA GLU A 12 -12.36 2.73 13.26
C GLU A 12 -12.47 3.46 11.91
N LYS A 13 -12.21 4.78 11.91
CA LYS A 13 -12.24 5.67 10.75
C LYS A 13 -11.09 6.66 10.85
N LEU A 14 -10.66 7.23 9.72
CA LEU A 14 -9.61 8.25 9.75
C LEU A 14 -10.04 9.44 10.63
N PRO A 15 -9.25 9.82 11.65
CA PRO A 15 -9.67 10.83 12.63
C PRO A 15 -9.56 12.24 12.05
N LYS A 16 -10.46 13.14 12.43
CA LYS A 16 -10.29 14.57 12.09
C LYS A 16 -9.18 15.15 12.96
N LEU A 17 -8.10 15.62 12.33
CA LEU A 17 -6.97 16.24 13.02
C LEU A 17 -6.97 17.75 12.76
N SER A 18 -6.66 18.54 13.79
CA SER A 18 -6.56 20.00 13.68
C SER A 18 -5.20 20.48 13.16
N LYS A 19 -4.21 19.58 13.10
CA LYS A 19 -2.85 19.85 12.64
C LYS A 19 -2.47 18.89 11.52
N PRO A 20 -1.64 19.32 10.55
CA PRO A 20 -1.00 18.43 9.60
C PRO A 20 -0.24 17.30 10.28
N VAL A 21 -0.19 16.15 9.61
CA VAL A 21 0.68 15.04 10.02
C VAL A 21 2.02 15.16 9.31
N HIS A 22 3.07 14.58 9.88
CA HIS A 22 4.38 14.55 9.23
C HIS A 22 4.49 13.38 8.26
N ILE A 23 3.97 12.22 8.67
CA ILE A 23 4.11 10.94 7.97
C ILE A 23 2.76 10.25 7.95
N ILE A 24 2.38 9.72 6.79
CA ILE A 24 1.39 8.65 6.69
C ILE A 24 2.11 7.39 6.25
N HIS A 25 1.85 6.29 6.96
CA HIS A 25 2.33 4.97 6.62
C HIS A 25 1.15 4.03 6.48
N ALA A 26 1.06 3.35 5.33
CA ALA A 26 0.07 2.33 5.05
C ALA A 26 0.80 1.05 4.64
N GLY A 27 1.00 0.16 5.60
CA GLY A 27 1.61 -1.16 5.38
C GLY A 27 0.57 -2.25 5.17
N SER A 28 0.74 -3.01 4.08
CA SER A 28 -0.05 -4.21 3.77
C SER A 28 -1.57 -4.01 3.82
N SER A 29 -2.09 -2.81 3.53
CA SER A 29 -3.50 -2.46 3.78
C SER A 29 -4.29 -2.01 2.55
N ILE A 30 -3.65 -1.30 1.61
CA ILE A 30 -4.34 -0.68 0.45
C ILE A 30 -5.02 -1.72 -0.44
N GLN A 31 -4.48 -2.93 -0.56
CA GLN A 31 -5.02 -4.02 -1.39
C GLN A 31 -6.44 -4.47 -1.01
N TYR A 32 -6.95 -4.06 0.15
CA TYR A 32 -8.30 -4.41 0.64
C TYR A 32 -9.30 -3.26 0.48
N ILE A 33 -8.85 -2.07 0.07
CA ILE A 33 -9.68 -0.88 -0.03
C ILE A 33 -10.29 -0.79 -1.44
N SER A 34 -11.61 -0.71 -1.50
CA SER A 34 -12.34 -0.65 -2.78
C SER A 34 -12.04 0.66 -3.51
N ASP A 35 -12.20 1.79 -2.80
CA ASP A 35 -11.87 3.14 -3.27
C ASP A 35 -10.49 3.58 -2.73
N TRP A 36 -9.44 2.93 -3.22
CA TRP A 36 -8.07 3.25 -2.79
C TRP A 36 -7.63 4.64 -3.25
N LYS A 37 -8.18 5.16 -4.36
CA LYS A 37 -7.90 6.52 -4.84
C LYS A 37 -8.49 7.57 -3.91
N GLY A 38 -9.73 7.39 -3.48
CA GLY A 38 -10.36 8.21 -2.44
C GLY A 38 -9.57 8.19 -1.14
N LEU A 39 -9.09 7.03 -0.71
CA LEU A 39 -8.22 6.92 0.46
C LEU A 39 -6.91 7.73 0.32
N LEU A 40 -6.25 7.68 -0.84
CA LEU A 40 -5.04 8.48 -1.09
C LEU A 40 -5.34 9.99 -1.04
N LYS A 41 -6.50 10.42 -1.56
CA LYS A 41 -6.95 11.80 -1.44
C LYS A 41 -7.22 12.21 0.01
N GLU A 42 -7.83 11.33 0.81
CA GLU A 42 -8.00 11.55 2.25
C GLU A 42 -6.64 11.66 2.96
N PHE A 43 -5.67 10.80 2.61
CA PHE A 43 -4.30 10.91 3.11
C PHE A 43 -3.65 12.26 2.76
N ALA A 44 -3.80 12.72 1.52
CA ALA A 44 -3.27 14.02 1.08
C ALA A 44 -3.88 15.20 1.88
N ASN A 45 -5.14 15.10 2.32
CA ASN A 45 -5.81 16.15 3.12
C ASN A 45 -5.19 16.33 4.51
N TYR A 46 -4.52 15.32 5.06
CA TYR A 46 -3.73 15.46 6.30
C TYR A 46 -2.41 16.21 6.09
N GLN A 47 -2.13 16.60 4.85
CA GLN A 47 -0.94 17.35 4.45
C GLN A 47 0.38 16.70 4.90
N PRO A 48 0.56 15.37 4.72
CA PRO A 48 1.79 14.70 5.12
C PRO A 48 2.99 15.24 4.34
N LYS A 49 4.14 15.33 4.99
CA LYS A 49 5.42 15.58 4.30
C LYS A 49 5.92 14.33 3.58
N ILE A 50 5.62 13.16 4.15
CA ILE A 50 6.04 11.84 3.64
C ILE A 50 4.83 10.90 3.62
N LEU A 51 4.63 10.22 2.49
CA LEU A 51 3.68 9.12 2.34
C LEU A 51 4.46 7.84 2.06
N ILE A 52 4.27 6.82 2.92
CA ILE A 52 4.90 5.51 2.79
C ILE A 52 3.81 4.47 2.51
N LEU A 53 3.92 3.81 1.38
CA LEU A 53 3.07 2.70 0.99
C LEU A 53 3.93 1.43 1.00
N GLU A 54 3.73 0.60 2.01
CA GLU A 54 4.56 -0.57 2.26
C GLU A 54 3.82 -1.85 1.88
N ASP A 55 4.56 -2.81 1.34
CA ASP A 55 4.09 -4.16 1.11
C ASP A 55 2.88 -4.23 0.15
N LEU A 56 3.06 -3.56 -0.98
CA LEU A 56 2.06 -3.47 -2.03
C LEU A 56 2.11 -4.69 -2.93
N LEU A 57 0.94 -5.25 -3.24
CA LEU A 57 0.75 -6.13 -4.38
C LEU A 57 0.70 -5.30 -5.68
N ALA A 58 1.78 -4.59 -5.98
CA ALA A 58 1.88 -3.68 -7.12
C ALA A 58 3.09 -3.99 -8.00
N GLY A 59 2.90 -3.94 -9.32
CA GLY A 59 3.97 -4.11 -10.29
C GLY A 59 3.56 -3.69 -11.70
N GLU A 60 4.39 -4.02 -12.68
CA GLU A 60 4.16 -3.76 -14.11
C GLU A 60 3.21 -4.82 -14.69
N ILE A 61 2.00 -4.84 -14.15
CA ILE A 61 0.89 -5.73 -14.49
C ILE A 61 -0.41 -4.91 -14.58
N PRO A 62 -1.47 -5.38 -15.25
CA PRO A 62 -2.75 -4.70 -15.18
C PRO A 62 -3.30 -4.70 -13.75
N THR A 63 -4.08 -3.68 -13.37
CA THR A 63 -4.82 -3.68 -12.11
C THR A 63 -5.95 -4.71 -12.17
N PHE A 64 -6.05 -5.60 -11.18
CA PHE A 64 -7.13 -6.57 -11.08
C PHE A 64 -7.46 -6.94 -9.64
N ILE A 65 -8.62 -7.58 -9.46
CA ILE A 65 -9.07 -8.11 -8.17
C ILE A 65 -9.18 -9.62 -8.29
N THR A 66 -8.71 -10.33 -7.27
CA THR A 66 -8.82 -11.78 -7.17
C THR A 66 -9.14 -12.19 -5.75
N THR A 67 -9.66 -13.40 -5.58
CA THR A 67 -9.81 -14.01 -4.26
C THR A 67 -8.56 -14.84 -3.97
N GLN A 68 -7.81 -14.43 -2.96
CA GLN A 68 -6.58 -15.09 -2.50
C GLN A 68 -6.87 -15.94 -1.27
N ASN A 69 -6.15 -17.06 -1.13
CA ASN A 69 -6.24 -17.91 0.06
C ASN A 69 -5.13 -17.52 1.03
N PHE A 70 -5.48 -16.79 2.10
CA PHE A 70 -4.56 -16.42 3.18
C PHE A 70 -5.00 -17.10 4.48
N TYR A 71 -4.10 -17.86 5.10
CA TYR A 71 -4.34 -18.55 6.39
C TYR A 71 -5.64 -19.38 6.42
N GLY A 72 -5.94 -20.08 5.33
CA GLY A 72 -7.16 -20.87 5.17
C GLY A 72 -8.43 -20.06 4.88
N LYS A 73 -8.34 -18.73 4.79
CA LYS A 73 -9.46 -17.83 4.48
C LYS A 73 -9.35 -17.30 3.05
N LYS A 74 -10.51 -17.11 2.43
CA LYS A 74 -10.65 -16.43 1.14
C LYS A 74 -10.75 -14.92 1.36
N VAL A 75 -9.76 -14.18 0.89
CA VAL A 75 -9.70 -12.72 1.02
C VAL A 75 -9.66 -12.11 -0.37
N ARG A 76 -10.49 -11.09 -0.61
CA ARG A 76 -10.39 -10.31 -1.85
C ARG A 76 -9.16 -9.43 -1.76
N SER A 77 -8.30 -9.52 -2.75
CA SER A 77 -7.08 -8.73 -2.82
C SER A 77 -6.96 -8.08 -4.18
N ARG A 78 -6.62 -6.80 -4.17
CA ARG A 78 -6.31 -6.02 -5.36
C ARG A 78 -4.82 -6.11 -5.66
N PHE A 79 -4.51 -6.45 -6.90
CA PHE A 79 -3.20 -6.27 -7.48
C PHE A 79 -3.24 -4.98 -8.31
N LEU A 80 -2.27 -4.11 -8.11
CA LEU A 80 -2.24 -2.78 -8.70
C LEU A 80 -1.19 -2.71 -9.81
N ASN A 81 -1.55 -2.02 -10.88
CA ASN A 81 -0.56 -1.46 -11.77
C ASN A 81 0.23 -0.38 -11.02
N ILE A 82 1.55 -0.54 -10.96
CA ILE A 82 2.39 0.36 -10.17
C ILE A 82 2.46 1.77 -10.76
N ASN A 83 2.36 1.91 -12.07
CA ASN A 83 2.39 3.23 -12.71
C ASN A 83 1.08 3.97 -12.45
N GLU A 84 -0.07 3.28 -12.54
CA GLU A 84 -1.38 3.85 -12.15
C GLU A 84 -1.36 4.38 -10.70
N LEU A 85 -0.79 3.60 -9.78
CA LEU A 85 -0.65 4.01 -8.39
C LEU A 85 0.27 5.23 -8.22
N ILE A 86 1.43 5.24 -8.88
CA ILE A 86 2.39 6.34 -8.80
C ILE A 86 1.78 7.62 -9.39
N GLU A 87 1.16 7.54 -10.56
CA GLU A 87 0.51 8.68 -11.22
C GLU A 87 -0.61 9.28 -10.36
N GLU A 88 -1.42 8.44 -9.71
CA GLU A 88 -2.47 8.90 -8.79
C GLU A 88 -1.88 9.66 -7.59
N VAL A 89 -0.80 9.14 -7.00
CA VAL A 89 -0.11 9.82 -5.89
C VAL A 89 0.57 11.11 -6.34
N GLN A 90 1.14 11.13 -7.55
CA GLN A 90 1.75 12.33 -8.13
C GLN A 90 0.74 13.43 -8.41
N ALA A 91 -0.45 13.08 -8.91
CA ALA A 91 -1.55 14.03 -9.12
C ALA A 91 -2.01 14.72 -7.82
N LEU A 92 -1.70 14.14 -6.65
CA LEU A 92 -1.97 14.71 -5.32
C LEU A 92 -0.85 15.62 -4.79
N GLY A 93 0.17 15.93 -5.60
CA GLY A 93 1.26 16.83 -5.25
C GLY A 93 2.41 16.14 -4.51
N PHE A 94 2.66 14.87 -4.81
CA PHE A 94 3.78 14.11 -4.27
C PHE A 94 4.77 13.70 -5.37
N GLU A 95 6.03 13.52 -5.01
CA GLU A 95 7.06 12.94 -5.86
C GLU A 95 7.51 11.60 -5.30
N LEU A 96 7.75 10.62 -6.18
CA LEU A 96 8.32 9.34 -5.78
C LEU A 96 9.80 9.52 -5.45
N THR A 97 10.19 9.21 -4.22
CA THR A 97 11.58 9.36 -3.74
C THR A 97 12.29 8.02 -3.54
N TYR A 98 11.54 6.95 -3.33
CA TYR A 98 12.10 5.62 -3.16
C TYR A 98 11.13 4.54 -3.64
N ARG A 99 11.68 3.54 -4.33
CA ARG A 99 11.00 2.32 -4.76
C ARG A 99 11.92 1.14 -4.47
N SER A 100 11.41 0.12 -3.80
CA SER A 100 12.11 -1.16 -3.66
C SER A 100 11.15 -2.34 -3.83
N ARG A 101 11.74 -3.52 -4.03
CA ARG A 101 10.98 -4.77 -4.10
C ARG A 101 10.65 -5.21 -2.69
N CYS A 102 9.42 -5.66 -2.49
CA CYS A 102 9.05 -6.39 -1.29
C CYS A 102 9.31 -7.88 -1.50
N THR A 103 10.20 -8.44 -0.68
CA THR A 103 10.44 -9.89 -0.60
C THR A 103 9.82 -10.40 0.68
N GLN A 104 8.61 -10.95 0.61
CA GLN A 104 8.01 -11.60 1.77
C GLN A 104 8.39 -13.08 1.86
N ASN A 105 8.18 -13.63 3.05
CA ASN A 105 8.27 -15.07 3.30
C ASN A 105 6.90 -15.71 3.06
N PHE A 106 6.62 -16.11 1.82
CA PHE A 106 5.39 -16.86 1.51
C PHE A 106 5.62 -18.37 1.65
N LEU A 107 4.65 -19.06 2.28
CA LEU A 107 4.58 -20.54 2.31
C LEU A 107 5.89 -21.21 2.74
N SER A 108 6.51 -20.72 3.82
CA SER A 108 7.75 -21.24 4.39
C SER A 108 9.00 -21.09 3.51
N LYS A 109 8.91 -20.37 2.38
CA LYS A 109 10.06 -20.02 1.53
C LYS A 109 10.52 -18.60 1.84
N LYS A 110 11.80 -18.46 2.24
CA LYS A 110 12.40 -17.16 2.53
C LYS A 110 12.63 -16.36 1.25
N GLY A 111 12.13 -15.11 1.20
CA GLY A 111 12.41 -14.16 0.11
C GLY A 111 12.01 -14.59 -1.30
N GLY A 112 10.99 -15.46 -1.42
CA GLY A 112 10.56 -16.04 -2.69
C GLY A 112 9.65 -15.13 -3.51
N ALA A 113 9.58 -15.38 -4.82
CA ALA A 113 8.56 -14.77 -5.67
C ALA A 113 7.14 -15.22 -5.28
N LEU A 114 6.14 -14.39 -5.53
CA LEU A 114 4.74 -14.73 -5.29
C LEU A 114 4.34 -15.98 -6.12
N PRO A 115 3.61 -16.94 -5.53
CA PRO A 115 3.21 -18.18 -6.19
C PRO A 115 2.01 -17.94 -7.13
N MET A 116 2.24 -17.27 -8.27
CA MET A 116 1.18 -16.85 -9.20
C MET A 116 1.13 -17.67 -10.51
N LYS A 117 1.71 -18.87 -10.53
CA LYS A 117 1.76 -19.73 -11.74
C LYS A 117 0.38 -20.10 -12.31
N ASN A 118 -0.67 -19.97 -11.50
CA ASN A 118 -2.06 -20.20 -11.89
C ASN A 118 -2.71 -19.02 -12.65
N PHE A 119 -2.04 -17.88 -12.75
CA PHE A 119 -2.48 -16.74 -13.55
C PHE A 119 -1.82 -16.75 -14.92
N SER A 120 -2.45 -16.15 -15.94
CA SER A 120 -1.77 -15.89 -17.22
C SER A 120 -0.59 -14.95 -17.01
N SER A 121 0.45 -15.10 -17.82
CA SER A 121 1.74 -14.39 -17.66
C SER A 121 1.61 -12.88 -17.45
N GLN A 122 0.69 -12.22 -18.17
CA GLN A 122 0.46 -10.77 -18.06
C GLN A 122 -0.03 -10.29 -16.68
N TYR A 123 -0.58 -11.17 -15.84
CA TYR A 123 -1.06 -10.83 -14.48
C TYR A 123 -0.11 -11.35 -13.39
N GLN A 124 0.97 -12.04 -13.73
CA GLN A 124 1.88 -12.62 -12.76
C GLN A 124 2.78 -11.55 -12.14
N LEU A 125 2.53 -11.21 -10.89
CA LEU A 125 3.42 -10.38 -10.09
C LEU A 125 4.51 -11.25 -9.48
N ARG A 126 5.79 -10.94 -9.72
CA ARG A 126 6.90 -11.68 -9.10
C ARG A 126 7.19 -11.22 -7.68
N TYR A 127 7.22 -9.91 -7.45
CA TYR A 127 7.54 -9.28 -6.18
C TYR A 127 6.59 -8.12 -5.95
N GLY A 128 6.21 -7.88 -4.69
CA GLY A 128 5.53 -6.66 -4.32
C GLY A 128 6.45 -5.45 -4.35
N ALA A 129 5.95 -4.30 -3.92
CA ALA A 129 6.71 -3.05 -3.88
C ALA A 129 6.57 -2.33 -2.55
N HIS A 130 7.62 -1.61 -2.17
CA HIS A 130 7.60 -0.56 -1.18
C HIS A 130 7.83 0.76 -1.90
N LEU A 131 6.98 1.76 -1.63
CA LEU A 131 7.06 3.09 -2.22
C LEU A 131 7.08 4.13 -1.12
N MET A 132 7.94 5.14 -1.28
CA MET A 132 7.93 6.33 -0.44
C MET A 132 7.90 7.56 -1.32
N PHE A 133 7.02 8.47 -0.95
CA PHE A 133 6.79 9.72 -1.64
C PHE A 133 7.02 10.90 -0.71
N ARG A 134 7.54 11.99 -1.26
CA ARG A 134 7.68 13.27 -0.57
C ARG A 134 6.69 14.26 -1.16
N ARG A 135 6.10 15.12 -0.33
CA ARG A 135 5.24 16.18 -0.84
C ARG A 135 6.06 17.25 -1.54
N VAL A 136 5.62 17.68 -2.71
CA VAL A 136 6.21 18.82 -3.43
C VAL A 136 5.80 20.09 -2.70
N GLU A 137 6.79 20.82 -2.17
CA GLU A 137 6.55 22.12 -1.57
C GLU A 137 6.24 23.12 -2.70
N SER A 138 5.09 23.79 -2.60
CA SER A 138 4.68 24.87 -3.50
C SER A 138 5.17 26.22 -2.98
#